data_AF-A3VXE7-F1
#
_entry.id   AF-A3VXE7-F1
#
_cell.length_a   1.000
_cell.length_b   1.000
_cell.length_c   1.000
_cell.angle_alpha   90.00
_cell.angle_beta   90.00
_cell.angle_gamma   90.00
#
_symmetry.space_group_name_H-M   'P 1'
#
loop_
_entity.id
_entity.type
_entity.pdbx_description
1 polymer ?
#
loop_
_entity_poly.entity_id
_entity_poly.type
_entity_poly.pdbx_seq_one_letter_code
_entity_poly.pdbx_strand_id
1 'polypeptide(L)'
;MVTAGQIAAVYAPFWTFDAAKDVNYTAQRRTGHGKSARWRRVSGQVMMVLDDVVIGASDHVTPDIRDGIMHGFYPQWLKPYQPEYLAGFAADLHGSRVSDGLIKLRRDIEEQVRRRIQVDAGGGRIRNITWTGHLSEIRFRRVLLPLWILHYRYAGKPYRIVVSGIDGRCFGERPFSMAKLFGWALLSAASLFGAGMMIGAGLAPG
;
A
#
# COMPACT_ATOMS: atom_id res chain seq x y z
N MET A 1 -2.22 28.58 10.86
CA MET A 1 -2.02 28.36 12.31
C MET A 1 -2.23 26.88 12.58
N VAL A 2 -1.20 26.17 13.05
CA VAL A 2 -1.35 24.79 13.54
C VAL A 2 -1.77 24.91 15.00
N THR A 3 -2.94 24.40 15.37
CA THR A 3 -3.40 24.38 16.76
C THR A 3 -2.67 23.26 17.50
N ALA A 4 -2.43 23.43 18.81
CA ALA A 4 -1.71 22.49 19.67
C ALA A 4 -2.07 21.04 19.36
N GLY A 5 -1.08 20.27 18.90
CA GLY A 5 -1.25 18.87 18.56
C GLY A 5 -1.18 18.00 19.81
N GLN A 6 -2.01 16.95 19.85
CA GLN A 6 -1.93 15.94 20.90
C GLN A 6 -1.18 14.73 20.36
N ILE A 7 -0.16 14.30 21.12
CA ILE A 7 0.59 13.07 20.84
C ILE A 7 0.04 11.99 21.75
N ALA A 8 -0.34 10.87 21.17
CA ALA A 8 -0.74 9.67 21.89
C ALA A 8 0.18 8.51 21.52
N ALA A 9 0.74 7.86 22.53
CA ALA A 9 1.41 6.59 22.37
C ALA A 9 0.35 5.48 22.50
N VAL A 10 0.17 4.67 21.45
CA VAL A 10 -0.88 3.66 21.38
C VAL A 10 -0.32 2.32 20.92
N TYR A 11 -0.83 1.24 21.48
CA TYR A 11 -0.69 -0.08 20.85
C TYR A 11 -1.89 -0.31 19.93
N ALA A 12 -1.63 -0.26 18.63
CA ALA A 12 -2.67 -0.44 17.62
C ALA A 12 -2.82 -1.94 17.30
N PRO A 13 -4.07 -2.45 17.23
CA PRO A 13 -4.31 -3.84 16.88
C PRO A 13 -4.18 -4.09 15.38
N PHE A 14 -3.51 -5.18 15.05
CA PHE A 14 -3.40 -5.73 13.72
C PHE A 14 -3.73 -7.21 13.73
N TRP A 15 -4.19 -7.70 12.58
CA TRP A 15 -4.28 -9.12 12.28
C TRP A 15 -3.10 -9.51 11.41
N THR A 16 -2.45 -10.62 11.74
CA THR A 16 -1.51 -11.30 10.85
C THR A 16 -2.20 -12.54 10.33
N PHE A 17 -2.05 -12.81 9.04
CA PHE A 17 -2.67 -13.96 8.37
C PHE A 17 -1.61 -14.77 7.65
N ASP A 18 -1.62 -16.07 7.93
CA ASP A 18 -0.95 -17.07 7.12
C ASP A 18 -2.02 -17.76 6.26
N ALA A 19 -1.77 -17.98 4.98
CA ALA A 19 -2.67 -18.70 4.11
C ALA A 19 -1.94 -19.24 2.87
N ALA A 20 -2.51 -20.26 2.25
CA ALA A 20 -2.10 -20.72 0.93
C ALA A 20 -3.20 -20.41 -0.08
N LYS A 21 -2.81 -20.01 -1.29
CA LYS A 21 -3.74 -19.74 -2.38
C LYS A 21 -3.31 -20.41 -3.66
N ASP A 22 -4.16 -21.31 -4.13
CA ASP A 22 -4.02 -21.97 -5.42
C ASP A 22 -4.93 -21.32 -6.44
N VAL A 23 -4.35 -20.93 -7.59
CA VAL A 23 -5.03 -20.22 -8.65
C VAL A 23 -4.78 -20.90 -9.99
N ASN A 24 -5.86 -21.28 -10.66
CA ASN A 24 -5.86 -21.67 -12.07
C ASN A 24 -6.28 -20.46 -12.90
N TYR A 25 -5.52 -20.15 -13.96
CA TYR A 25 -5.82 -18.99 -14.79
C TYR A 25 -5.78 -19.29 -16.28
N THR A 26 -6.51 -18.45 -17.02
CA THR A 26 -6.44 -18.35 -18.46
C THR A 26 -6.31 -16.88 -18.84
N ALA A 27 -5.47 -16.58 -19.83
CA ALA A 27 -5.24 -15.23 -20.30
C ALA A 27 -4.90 -15.21 -21.79
N GLN A 28 -4.87 -14.02 -22.39
CA GLN A 28 -4.35 -13.81 -23.74
C GLN A 28 -3.06 -13.00 -23.67
N ARG A 29 -1.97 -13.56 -24.18
CA ARG A 29 -0.66 -12.89 -24.27
C ARG A 29 -0.37 -12.44 -25.69
N ARG A 30 0.21 -11.25 -25.83
CA ARG A 30 0.70 -10.76 -27.13
C ARG A 30 2.09 -11.33 -27.42
N THR A 31 2.22 -12.09 -28.51
CA THR A 31 3.49 -12.64 -29.01
C THR A 31 3.88 -11.95 -30.32
N GLY A 32 5.14 -11.57 -30.48
CA GLY A 32 5.67 -10.88 -31.67
C GLY A 32 5.73 -9.34 -31.56
N HIS A 33 6.32 -8.71 -32.57
CA HIS A 33 6.56 -7.25 -32.63
C HIS A 33 5.85 -6.60 -33.83
N GLY A 34 5.53 -5.31 -33.73
CA GLY A 34 4.91 -4.56 -34.84
C GLY A 34 3.58 -5.16 -35.34
N LYS A 35 3.41 -5.21 -36.66
CA LYS A 35 2.20 -5.71 -37.35
C LYS A 35 2.02 -7.24 -37.29
N SER A 36 3.08 -8.00 -36.97
CA SER A 36 3.01 -9.46 -36.84
C SER A 36 2.59 -9.91 -35.44
N ALA A 37 2.35 -8.99 -34.51
CA ALA A 37 1.86 -9.32 -33.20
C ALA A 37 0.55 -10.11 -33.26
N ARG A 38 0.48 -11.21 -32.52
CA ARG A 38 -0.71 -12.06 -32.39
C ARG A 38 -1.03 -12.28 -30.92
N TRP A 39 -2.32 -12.39 -30.62
CA TRP A 39 -2.79 -12.79 -29.30
C TRP A 39 -2.89 -14.30 -29.24
N ARG A 40 -2.23 -14.92 -28.27
CA ARG A 40 -2.32 -16.37 -28.03
C ARG A 40 -2.88 -16.63 -26.65
N ARG A 41 -3.74 -17.65 -26.53
CA ARG A 41 -4.26 -18.09 -25.24
C ARG A 41 -3.13 -18.78 -24.47
N VAL A 42 -3.02 -18.43 -23.20
CA VAL A 42 -2.12 -19.05 -22.24
C VAL A 42 -2.93 -19.47 -21.02
N SER A 43 -2.55 -20.57 -20.40
CA SER A 43 -3.14 -21.08 -19.17
C SER A 43 -2.05 -21.60 -18.28
N GLY A 44 -2.26 -21.49 -16.98
CA GLY A 44 -1.29 -21.93 -15.99
C GLY A 44 -1.93 -22.07 -14.63
N GLN A 45 -1.13 -22.60 -13.70
CA GLN A 45 -1.47 -22.70 -12.29
C GLN A 45 -0.40 -21.98 -11.50
N VAL A 46 -0.84 -21.16 -10.56
CA VAL A 46 0.02 -20.40 -9.66
C VAL A 46 -0.37 -20.77 -8.24
N MET A 47 0.61 -21.19 -7.46
CA MET A 47 0.50 -21.32 -6.02
C MET A 47 1.17 -20.11 -5.36
N MET A 48 0.51 -19.56 -4.34
CA MET A 48 1.02 -18.45 -3.54
C MET A 48 0.91 -18.82 -2.07
N VAL A 49 2.00 -18.69 -1.34
CA VAL A 49 2.00 -18.75 0.13
C VAL A 49 2.02 -17.33 0.65
N LEU A 50 1.10 -17.05 1.56
CA LEU A 50 0.95 -15.79 2.27
C LEU A 50 1.42 -16.07 3.69
N ASP A 51 2.52 -15.45 4.07
CA ASP A 51 3.13 -15.61 5.39
C ASP A 51 3.10 -14.26 6.08
N ASP A 52 2.46 -14.20 7.24
CA ASP A 52 2.34 -13.00 8.07
C ASP A 52 1.85 -11.74 7.34
N VAL A 53 0.81 -11.88 6.51
CA VAL A 53 0.18 -10.72 5.88
C VAL A 53 -0.55 -9.90 6.93
N VAL A 54 -0.10 -8.66 7.12
CA VAL A 54 -0.62 -7.80 8.18
C VAL A 54 -1.74 -6.90 7.68
N ILE A 55 -2.84 -6.91 8.42
CA ILE A 55 -4.04 -6.14 8.13
C ILE A 55 -4.39 -5.30 9.35
N GLY A 56 -4.63 -4.01 9.15
CA GLY A 56 -5.08 -3.11 10.22
C GLY A 56 -6.42 -3.55 10.79
N ALA A 57 -6.46 -3.73 12.11
CA ALA A 57 -7.67 -4.11 12.84
C ALA A 57 -8.39 -2.89 13.45
N SER A 58 -8.03 -1.67 13.07
CA SER A 58 -8.70 -0.44 13.51
C SER A 58 -8.88 0.49 12.32
N ASP A 59 -9.99 1.21 12.27
CA ASP A 59 -10.25 2.20 11.23
C ASP A 59 -9.31 3.41 11.34
N HIS A 60 -8.62 3.55 12.48
CA HIS A 60 -7.58 4.56 12.65
C HIS A 60 -6.30 4.27 11.87
N VAL A 61 -6.11 3.03 11.41
CA VAL A 61 -4.96 2.61 10.61
C VAL A 61 -5.37 2.59 9.14
N THR A 62 -5.09 3.68 8.42
CA THR A 62 -5.34 3.76 6.98
C THR A 62 -4.38 2.83 6.21
N PRO A 63 -4.72 2.44 4.96
CA PRO A 63 -3.82 1.63 4.13
C PRO A 63 -2.42 2.24 3.97
N ASP A 64 -2.30 3.56 3.77
CA ASP A 64 -1.00 4.23 3.64
C ASP A 64 -0.15 4.14 4.91
N ILE A 65 -0.79 4.28 6.08
CA ILE A 65 -0.12 4.12 7.38
C ILE A 65 0.32 2.67 7.56
N ARG A 66 -0.56 1.71 7.27
CA ARG A 66 -0.26 0.29 7.33
C ARG A 66 0.93 -0.05 6.42
N ASP A 67 0.87 0.31 5.14
CA ASP A 67 1.88 -0.04 4.15
C ASP A 67 3.24 0.56 4.52
N GLY A 68 3.23 1.77 5.09
CA GLY A 68 4.41 2.38 5.68
C GLY A 68 5.03 1.55 6.81
N ILE A 69 4.23 1.21 7.82
CA ILE A 69 4.69 0.39 8.97
C ILE A 69 5.17 -0.99 8.48
N MET A 70 4.48 -1.55 7.49
CA MET A 70 4.77 -2.89 6.96
C MET A 70 6.07 -3.00 6.20
N HIS A 71 6.59 -1.90 5.65
CA HIS A 71 7.86 -1.94 4.94
C HIS A 71 9.03 -2.33 5.89
N GLY A 72 8.90 -2.07 7.19
CA GLY A 72 9.91 -2.40 8.20
C GLY A 72 9.50 -3.53 9.16
N PHE A 73 8.27 -4.04 9.09
CA PHE A 73 7.78 -5.03 10.04
C PHE A 73 8.24 -6.44 9.68
N TYR A 74 8.86 -7.10 10.65
CA TYR A 74 9.25 -8.50 10.55
C TYR A 74 8.59 -9.32 11.67
N PRO A 75 7.82 -10.37 11.35
CA PRO A 75 7.05 -11.14 12.33
C PRO A 75 7.89 -11.77 13.43
N GLN A 76 9.15 -12.12 13.15
CA GLN A 76 10.09 -12.64 14.15
C GLN A 76 10.40 -11.68 15.30
N TRP A 77 10.04 -10.40 15.18
CA TRP A 77 10.19 -9.42 16.26
C TRP A 77 9.04 -9.44 17.26
N LEU A 78 7.96 -10.18 16.96
CA LEU A 78 6.83 -10.32 17.87
C LEU A 78 7.25 -11.07 19.13
N LYS A 79 6.93 -10.49 20.29
CA LYS A 79 7.09 -11.12 21.59
C LYS A 79 5.73 -11.59 22.11
N PRO A 80 5.69 -12.64 22.94
CA PRO A 80 4.49 -13.00 23.69
C PRO A 80 3.96 -11.78 24.45
N TYR A 81 2.64 -11.64 24.46
CA TYR A 81 1.99 -10.52 25.14
C TYR A 81 2.30 -10.55 26.65
N GLN A 82 2.68 -9.38 27.17
CA GLN A 82 2.89 -9.12 28.59
C GLN A 82 2.10 -7.86 28.96
N PRO A 83 1.29 -7.87 30.04
CA PRO A 83 0.51 -6.69 30.47
C PRO A 83 1.35 -5.43 30.68
N GLU A 84 2.62 -5.61 31.07
CA GLU A 84 3.60 -4.55 31.29
C GLU A 84 3.85 -3.72 30.02
N TYR A 85 3.68 -4.31 28.82
CA TYR A 85 3.81 -3.57 27.57
C TYR A 85 2.72 -2.50 27.40
N LEU A 86 1.55 -2.68 28.00
CA LEU A 86 0.47 -1.68 27.95
C LEU A 86 0.58 -0.62 29.05
N ALA A 87 1.47 -0.79 30.04
CA ALA A 87 1.63 0.16 31.11
C ALA A 87 2.09 1.52 30.56
N GLY A 88 1.27 2.56 30.72
CA GLY A 88 1.56 3.91 30.21
C GLY A 88 1.21 4.15 28.74
N PHE A 89 0.63 3.17 28.04
CA PHE A 89 0.12 3.33 26.68
C PHE A 89 -1.41 3.26 26.67
N ALA A 90 -2.04 4.04 25.80
CA ALA A 90 -3.44 3.79 25.46
C ALA A 90 -3.51 2.52 24.61
N ALA A 91 -4.42 1.60 24.93
CA ALA A 91 -4.70 0.45 24.09
C ALA A 91 -5.99 0.72 23.32
N ASP A 92 -5.97 0.57 21.99
CA ASP A 92 -7.20 0.63 21.21
C ASP A 92 -8.01 -0.66 21.47
N LEU A 93 -9.08 -0.53 22.25
CA LEU A 93 -9.98 -1.62 22.61
C LEU A 93 -10.87 -2.04 21.43
N HIS A 94 -11.09 -1.16 20.45
CA HIS A 94 -11.99 -1.40 19.33
C HIS A 94 -11.25 -2.04 18.15
N GLY A 95 -10.95 -3.33 18.30
CA GLY A 95 -10.47 -4.16 17.20
C GLY A 95 -11.62 -4.63 16.30
N SER A 96 -11.49 -4.45 14.99
CA SER A 96 -12.35 -5.08 13.98
C SER A 96 -12.31 -6.60 14.13
N ARG A 97 -13.40 -7.27 13.73
CA ARG A 97 -13.45 -8.73 13.79
C ARG A 97 -12.47 -9.33 12.79
N VAL A 98 -12.08 -10.58 13.05
CA VAL A 98 -11.22 -11.33 12.11
C VAL A 98 -11.87 -11.46 10.72
N SER A 99 -13.20 -11.54 10.66
CA SER A 99 -13.97 -11.55 9.41
C SER A 99 -13.70 -10.32 8.55
N ASP A 100 -13.63 -9.15 9.18
CA ASP A 100 -13.41 -7.87 8.50
C ASP A 100 -11.96 -7.82 7.98
N GLY A 101 -11.03 -8.32 8.79
CA GLY A 101 -9.63 -8.52 8.38
C GLY A 101 -9.51 -9.46 7.18
N LEU A 102 -10.27 -10.56 7.15
CA LEU A 102 -10.25 -11.54 6.07
C LEU A 102 -10.82 -10.97 4.76
N ILE A 103 -11.85 -10.12 4.83
CA ILE A 103 -12.36 -9.40 3.65
C ILE A 103 -11.29 -8.47 3.07
N LYS A 104 -10.60 -7.69 3.93
CA LYS A 104 -9.48 -6.83 3.53
C LYS A 104 -8.35 -7.64 2.91
N LEU A 105 -7.97 -8.77 3.52
CA LEU A 105 -6.95 -9.69 3.02
C LEU A 105 -7.30 -10.20 1.62
N ARG A 106 -8.54 -10.66 1.40
CA ARG A 106 -8.97 -11.17 0.09
C ARG A 106 -8.80 -10.13 -1.02
N ARG A 107 -9.16 -8.87 -0.74
CA ARG A 107 -8.98 -7.77 -1.69
C ARG A 107 -7.50 -7.54 -2.02
N ASP A 108 -6.63 -7.51 -1.01
CA ASP A 108 -5.18 -7.32 -1.22
C ASP A 108 -4.56 -8.48 -2.02
N ILE A 109 -5.03 -9.70 -1.78
CA ILE A 109 -4.61 -10.90 -2.51
C ILE A 109 -5.01 -10.83 -3.99
N GLU A 110 -6.18 -10.29 -4.35
CA GLU A 110 -6.63 -10.22 -5.75
C GLU A 110 -5.65 -9.47 -6.65
N GLU A 111 -5.07 -8.38 -6.15
CA GLU A 111 -4.06 -7.62 -6.89
C GLU A 111 -2.75 -8.40 -7.02
N GLN A 112 -2.33 -9.09 -5.96
CA GLN A 112 -1.13 -9.93 -5.97
C GLN A 112 -1.26 -11.10 -6.95
N VAL A 113 -2.42 -11.76 -6.97
CA VAL A 113 -2.74 -12.83 -7.93
C VAL A 113 -2.64 -12.31 -9.36
N ARG A 114 -3.21 -11.14 -9.64
CA ARG A 114 -3.15 -10.53 -10.99
C ARG A 114 -1.71 -10.26 -11.42
N ARG A 115 -0.89 -9.68 -10.53
CA ARG A 115 0.54 -9.44 -10.78
C ARG A 115 1.29 -10.76 -11.00
N ARG A 116 1.02 -11.78 -10.18
CA ARG A 116 1.68 -13.08 -10.27
C ARG A 116 1.32 -13.81 -11.57
N ILE A 117 0.07 -13.80 -11.98
CA ILE A 117 -0.37 -14.30 -13.30
C ILE A 117 0.35 -13.57 -14.44
N GLN A 118 0.55 -12.26 -14.32
CA GLN A 118 1.24 -11.49 -15.35
C GLN A 118 2.71 -11.91 -15.51
N VAL A 119 3.38 -12.20 -14.40
CA VAL A 119 4.74 -12.74 -14.40
C VAL A 119 4.76 -14.17 -14.94
N ASP A 120 3.90 -15.05 -14.45
CA ASP A 120 3.85 -16.48 -14.81
C ASP A 120 3.52 -16.71 -16.29
N ALA A 121 2.61 -15.90 -16.84
CA ALA A 121 2.32 -15.91 -18.28
C ALA A 121 3.51 -15.46 -19.16
N GLY A 122 4.65 -15.07 -18.57
CA GLY A 122 5.89 -14.71 -19.23
C GLY A 122 6.06 -13.21 -19.49
N GLY A 123 5.33 -12.36 -18.77
CA GLY A 123 5.44 -10.91 -18.86
C GLY A 123 4.93 -10.30 -20.18
N GLY A 124 4.92 -8.96 -20.23
CA GLY A 124 4.49 -8.17 -21.38
C GLY A 124 3.01 -7.76 -21.35
N ARG A 125 2.43 -7.49 -22.54
CA ARG A 125 1.01 -7.09 -22.68
C ARG A 125 0.11 -8.32 -22.65
N ILE A 126 -0.75 -8.39 -21.63
CA ILE A 126 -1.70 -9.46 -21.40
C ILE A 126 -3.10 -8.84 -21.30
N ARG A 127 -4.13 -9.57 -21.74
CA ARG A 127 -5.54 -9.17 -21.62
C ARG A 127 -6.43 -10.37 -21.32
N ASN A 128 -7.70 -10.10 -21.01
CA ASN A 128 -8.73 -11.11 -20.74
C ASN A 128 -8.28 -12.15 -19.72
N ILE A 129 -7.70 -11.70 -18.61
CA ILE A 129 -7.27 -12.57 -17.52
C ILE A 129 -8.52 -13.03 -16.78
N THR A 130 -8.75 -14.34 -16.77
CA THR A 130 -9.79 -15.00 -15.99
C THR A 130 -9.11 -16.04 -15.11
N TRP A 131 -9.50 -16.10 -13.84
CA TRP A 131 -8.90 -17.04 -12.91
C TRP A 131 -9.93 -17.55 -11.91
N THR A 132 -9.70 -18.75 -11.41
CA THR A 132 -10.43 -19.36 -10.31
C THR A 132 -9.41 -19.81 -9.28
N GLY A 133 -9.77 -19.76 -8.00
CA GLY A 133 -8.85 -20.18 -6.96
C GLY A 133 -9.51 -20.28 -5.60
N HIS A 134 -8.85 -21.03 -4.72
CA HIS A 134 -9.30 -21.28 -3.37
C HIS A 134 -8.23 -20.85 -2.39
N LEU A 135 -8.66 -20.31 -1.25
CA LEU A 135 -7.80 -19.93 -0.14
C LEU A 135 -7.90 -21.03 0.91
N SER A 136 -6.77 -21.62 1.28
CA SER A 136 -6.64 -22.73 2.23
C SER A 136 -5.69 -22.37 3.37
N GLU A 137 -5.69 -23.21 4.41
CA GLU A 137 -4.76 -23.12 5.56
C GLU A 137 -4.75 -21.77 6.27
N ILE A 138 -5.91 -21.09 6.33
CA ILE A 138 -6.02 -19.77 6.93
C ILE A 138 -5.76 -19.87 8.43
N ARG A 139 -4.64 -19.31 8.88
CA ARG A 139 -4.31 -19.08 10.29
C ARG A 139 -4.26 -17.58 10.53
N PHE A 140 -4.61 -17.17 11.74
CA PHE A 140 -4.58 -15.76 12.11
C PHE A 140 -4.06 -15.57 13.52
N ARG A 141 -3.35 -14.47 13.74
CA ARG A 141 -2.94 -14.01 15.08
C ARG A 141 -3.28 -12.54 15.23
N ARG A 142 -3.71 -12.14 16.42
CA ARG A 142 -3.82 -10.72 16.79
C ARG A 142 -2.48 -10.25 17.31
N VAL A 143 -1.97 -9.16 16.77
CA VAL A 143 -0.73 -8.52 17.21
C VAL A 143 -1.00 -7.07 17.57
N LEU A 144 -0.21 -6.55 18.50
CA LEU A 144 -0.28 -5.15 18.93
C LEU A 144 1.03 -4.50 18.52
N LEU A 145 0.97 -3.47 17.68
CA LEU A 145 2.15 -2.75 17.24
C LEU A 145 2.22 -1.39 17.94
N PRO A 146 3.38 -1.01 18.50
CA PRO A 146 3.56 0.30 19.13
C PRO A 146 3.55 1.37 18.04
N LEU A 147 2.69 2.37 18.19
CA LEU A 147 2.58 3.52 17.30
C LEU A 147 2.50 4.81 18.12
N TRP A 148 3.16 5.86 17.64
CA TRP A 148 2.92 7.22 18.12
C TRP A 148 2.07 7.97 17.11
N ILE A 149 0.91 8.44 17.55
CA ILE A 149 -0.04 9.15 16.70
C ILE A 149 -0.07 10.62 17.16
N LEU A 150 0.27 11.52 16.25
CA LEU A 150 0.14 12.96 16.42
C LEU A 150 -1.10 13.44 15.67
N HIS A 151 -2.09 13.93 16.40
CA HIS A 151 -3.26 14.59 15.84
C HIS A 151 -3.02 16.10 15.81
N TYR A 152 -3.21 16.72 14.64
CA TYR A 152 -3.09 18.17 14.49
C TYR A 152 -4.18 18.70 13.56
N ARG A 153 -4.53 19.98 13.69
CA ARG A 153 -5.44 20.65 12.75
C ARG A 153 -4.67 21.65 11.92
N TYR A 154 -4.93 21.62 10.62
CA TYR A 154 -4.38 22.58 9.67
C TYR A 154 -5.52 23.12 8.79
N ALA A 155 -5.71 24.44 8.79
CA ALA A 155 -6.79 25.11 8.05
C ALA A 155 -8.19 24.49 8.32
N GLY A 156 -8.49 24.20 9.59
CA GLY A 156 -9.77 23.62 10.02
C GLY A 156 -9.93 22.11 9.75
N LYS A 157 -9.07 21.50 8.92
CA LYS A 157 -9.11 20.07 8.62
C LYS A 157 -8.25 19.27 9.62
N PRO A 158 -8.73 18.13 10.13
CA PRO A 158 -7.92 17.24 10.94
C PRO A 158 -6.89 16.53 10.06
N TYR A 159 -5.67 16.42 10.56
CA TYR A 159 -4.60 15.64 9.97
C TYR A 159 -3.96 14.78 11.05
N ARG A 160 -3.32 13.69 10.63
CA ARG A 160 -2.59 12.81 11.53
C ARG A 160 -1.22 12.45 10.95
N ILE A 161 -0.25 12.31 11.84
CA ILE A 161 1.04 11.68 11.57
C ILE A 161 1.14 10.47 12.50
N VAL A 162 1.54 9.35 11.94
CA VAL A 162 1.79 8.10 12.64
C VAL A 162 3.27 7.76 12.51
N VAL A 163 3.91 7.53 13.65
CA VAL A 163 5.30 7.08 13.71
C VAL A 163 5.29 5.64 14.18
N SER A 164 5.96 4.79 13.41
CA SER A 164 6.18 3.39 13.75
C SER A 164 7.07 3.27 14.98
N GLY A 165 6.60 2.54 15.99
CA GLY A 165 7.35 2.20 17.20
C GLY A 165 8.52 1.26 17.00
N ILE A 166 8.63 0.67 15.81
CA ILE A 166 9.56 -0.39 15.50
C ILE A 166 10.84 0.17 14.89
N ASP A 167 10.70 1.04 13.88
CA ASP A 167 11.80 1.58 13.07
C ASP A 167 11.85 3.10 13.07
N GLY A 168 10.93 3.77 13.79
CA GLY A 168 10.87 5.23 13.89
C GLY A 168 10.44 5.93 12.60
N ARG A 169 9.98 5.19 11.59
CA ARG A 169 9.52 5.81 10.33
C ARG A 169 8.22 6.56 10.54
N CYS A 170 8.15 7.75 9.97
CA CYS A 170 6.99 8.63 10.03
C CYS A 170 6.16 8.50 8.75
N PHE A 171 4.87 8.28 8.92
CA PHE A 171 3.86 8.19 7.87
C PHE A 171 2.72 9.14 8.20
N GLY A 172 2.13 9.80 7.22
CA GLY A 172 1.05 10.70 7.54
C GLY A 172 0.58 11.53 6.37
N GLU A 173 -0.60 12.09 6.57
CA GLU A 173 -1.20 13.00 5.62
C GLU A 173 -0.53 14.37 5.80
N ARG A 174 0.22 14.80 4.78
CA ARG A 174 0.78 16.16 4.72
C ARG A 174 -0.20 17.09 3.99
N PRO A 175 -0.49 18.28 4.52
CA PRO A 175 -1.25 19.27 3.77
C PRO A 175 -0.43 19.72 2.58
N PHE A 176 -0.92 19.44 1.37
CA PHE A 176 -0.36 20.04 0.17
C PHE A 176 -0.83 21.48 0.09
N SER A 177 0.12 22.43 0.08
CA SER A 177 -0.19 23.82 -0.22
C SER A 177 -0.44 23.93 -1.73
N MET A 178 -1.70 24.10 -2.12
CA MET A 178 -2.08 24.29 -3.53
C MET A 178 -1.29 25.43 -4.17
N ALA A 179 -1.05 26.52 -3.45
CA ALA A 179 -0.22 27.64 -3.91
C ALA A 179 1.20 27.22 -4.28
N LYS A 180 1.86 26.37 -3.45
CA LYS A 180 3.19 25.82 -3.79
C LYS A 180 3.11 24.90 -4.99
N LEU A 181 2.07 24.07 -5.10
CA LEU A 181 1.89 23.16 -6.23
C LEU A 181 1.71 23.93 -7.55
N PHE A 182 0.85 24.95 -7.55
CA PHE A 182 0.64 25.84 -8.68
C PHE A 182 1.89 26.64 -9.04
N GLY A 183 2.63 27.14 -8.04
CA GLY A 183 3.88 27.84 -8.26
C GLY A 183 4.93 26.97 -8.97
N TRP A 184 5.14 25.73 -8.50
CA TRP A 184 6.04 24.78 -9.16
C TRP A 184 5.55 24.37 -10.55
N ALA A 185 4.24 24.13 -10.71
CA ALA A 185 3.66 23.81 -12.00
C ALA A 185 3.87 24.95 -13.01
N LEU A 186 3.63 26.20 -12.60
CA LEU A 186 3.81 27.38 -13.45
C LEU A 186 5.27 27.59 -13.83
N LEU A 187 6.20 27.46 -12.88
CA LEU A 187 7.64 27.52 -13.14
C LEU A 187 8.09 26.43 -14.12
N SER A 188 7.61 25.20 -13.94
CA SER A 188 7.94 24.10 -14.85
C SER A 188 7.40 24.32 -16.26
N ALA A 189 6.16 24.83 -16.39
CA ALA A 189 5.54 25.16 -17.66
C ALA A 189 6.26 26.32 -18.37
N ALA A 190 6.63 27.38 -17.63
CA ALA A 190 7.38 28.51 -18.16
C ALA A 190 8.79 28.11 -18.63
N SER A 191 9.46 27.22 -17.89
CA SER A 191 10.78 26.70 -18.27
C SER A 191 10.72 25.87 -19.55
N LEU A 192 9.72 24.98 -19.68
CA LEU A 192 9.50 24.18 -20.90
C LEU A 192 9.14 25.07 -22.10
N PHE A 193 8.30 26.09 -21.89
CA PHE A 193 7.93 27.03 -22.93
C PHE A 193 9.13 27.86 -23.41
N GLY A 194 9.93 28.40 -22.49
CA GLY A 194 11.15 29.15 -22.80
C GLY A 194 12.19 28.30 -23.53
N ALA A 195 12.40 27.05 -23.10
CA ALA A 195 13.28 26.12 -23.79
C ALA A 195 12.79 25.80 -25.22
N GLY A 196 11.48 25.61 -25.39
CA GLY A 196 10.86 25.40 -26.71
C GLY A 196 11.03 26.61 -27.63
N MET A 197 10.86 27.83 -27.13
CA MET A 197 11.09 29.05 -27.92
C MET A 197 12.56 29.23 -28.33
N MET A 198 13.52 28.93 -27.44
CA MET A 198 14.95 29.01 -27.76
C MET A 198 15.37 27.99 -28.84
N ILE A 199 14.86 26.76 -28.74
CA ILE A 199 15.10 25.72 -29.76
C ILE A 199 14.43 26.10 -31.09
N GLY A 200 13.20 26.62 -31.04
CA GLY A 200 12.47 27.08 -32.23
C GLY A 200 13.14 28.27 -32.91
N ALA A 201 13.67 29.23 -32.15
CA ALA A 201 14.41 30.38 -32.68
C ALA A 201 15.77 29.98 -33.28
N GLY A 202 16.42 28.94 -32.74
CA GLY A 202 17.67 28.38 -33.29
C GLY A 202 17.49 27.51 -34.54
N LEU A 203 16.25 27.13 -34.87
CA LEU A 203 15.89 26.35 -36.06
C LEU A 203 15.29 27.20 -37.18
N ALA A 204 15.17 28.51 -36.99
CA ALA A 204 14.75 29.41 -38.06
C ALA A 204 15.84 29.46 -39.14
N PRO A 205 15.55 29.08 -40.41
CA PRO A 205 16.52 29.18 -41.48
C PRO A 205 16.80 30.67 -41.74
N GLY A 206 18.07 31.06 -41.59
CA GLY A 206 18.60 32.33 -42.10
C GLY A 206 18.77 32.31 -43.61
#